data_AF-A0A0E0B6A3-F1
#
_entry.id   AF-A0A0E0B6A3-F1
#
_cell.length_a   1.000
_cell.length_b   1.000
_cell.length_c   1.000
_cell.angle_alpha   90.00
_cell.angle_beta   90.00
_cell.angle_gamma   90.00
#
_symmetry.space_group_name_H-M   'P 1'
#
loop_
_entity.id
_entity.type
_entity.pdbx_description
1 polymer ?
#
loop_
_entity_poly.entity_id
_entity_poly.type
_entity_poly.pdbx_seq_one_letter_code
_entity_poly.pdbx_strand_id
1 'polypeptide(L)'
;MPIPTAPAAAPNPNVVVQLFPRRQGLLLPFPSYSSLPSSNRLRFRLHSLPGAASMSAEARVPVAPPAHPTYDLKAVIDLALSEDAGDRVLIFQYESDTLDIILTPSGDVSCLATIPSDVKAEATFIAKEDGVVAGISLADMIFKQVDPSLKVEWFESDGNYVHKGLQFGRVYGCARNIIVAERVVLNFMQRMSGIATMTKAMADAAHPACILETRKTAPGLRLVDKWAVLIGGGKNHRIGLFDMVMIKDNHISVAGGITNAMKSVDQFLVKEKLALPVEVETRTLQEVKDLLEYAAENNTSLTRIMLDNMVVPLGNGDIDVSMLKDAVELINGRFETEVWQASGNVTIDTVKKIGETGVTYISSGALTHSVKALDISLKIDTELALQVGRRTNRA
;
A
#
# COMPACT_ATOMS: atom_id res chain seq x y z
N MET A 1 -35.09 -7.04 45.77
CA MET A 1 -34.08 -6.05 46.20
C MET A 1 -33.35 -5.57 44.96
N PRO A 2 -33.44 -4.29 44.56
CA PRO A 2 -32.67 -3.77 43.43
C PRO A 2 -31.28 -3.31 43.89
N ILE A 3 -30.29 -3.52 43.02
CA ILE A 3 -28.90 -3.11 43.16
C ILE A 3 -28.81 -1.58 43.07
N PRO A 4 -28.06 -0.86 43.92
CA PRO A 4 -27.96 0.59 43.84
C PRO A 4 -27.11 1.00 42.63
N THR A 5 -27.67 1.85 41.78
CA THR A 5 -26.96 2.55 40.70
C THR A 5 -26.01 3.59 41.30
N ALA A 6 -24.71 3.47 41.02
CA ALA A 6 -23.72 4.51 41.33
C ALA A 6 -24.03 5.79 40.53
N PRO A 7 -23.82 6.98 41.10
CA PRO A 7 -24.02 8.22 40.35
C PRO A 7 -22.93 8.36 39.29
N ALA A 8 -23.33 8.74 38.07
CA ALA A 8 -22.40 9.16 37.04
C ALA A 8 -21.62 10.40 37.53
N ALA A 9 -20.30 10.28 37.63
CA ALA A 9 -19.44 11.41 37.94
C ALA A 9 -19.56 12.46 36.83
N ALA A 10 -19.95 13.68 37.19
CA ALA A 10 -19.95 14.82 36.29
C ALA A 10 -18.51 15.08 35.80
N PRO A 11 -18.32 15.51 34.53
CA PRO A 11 -16.99 15.88 34.05
C PRO A 11 -16.47 17.06 34.89
N ASN A 12 -15.28 16.88 35.45
CA ASN A 12 -14.63 17.89 36.28
C ASN A 12 -14.34 19.13 35.41
N PRO A 13 -14.83 20.33 35.75
CA PRO A 13 -14.74 21.53 34.89
C PRO A 13 -13.31 22.09 34.74
N ASN A 14 -12.29 21.46 35.34
CA ASN A 14 -10.92 21.97 35.41
C ASN A 14 -9.94 21.35 34.40
N VAL A 15 -10.42 20.66 33.36
CA VAL A 15 -9.54 20.12 32.30
C VAL A 15 -9.57 21.04 31.09
N VAL A 16 -8.51 21.85 30.92
CA VAL A 16 -8.30 22.65 29.71
C VAL A 16 -7.28 21.94 28.82
N VAL A 17 -7.74 21.33 27.73
CA VAL A 17 -6.86 20.79 26.68
C VAL A 17 -6.52 21.92 25.71
N GLN A 18 -5.28 22.40 25.74
CA GLN A 18 -4.82 23.43 24.81
C GLN A 18 -4.06 22.77 23.64
N LEU A 19 -4.72 22.66 22.49
CA LEU A 19 -4.09 22.24 21.22
C LEU A 19 -3.36 23.43 20.59
N PHE A 20 -2.06 23.30 20.34
CA PHE A 20 -1.31 24.34 19.61
C PHE A 20 -1.70 24.38 18.13
N PRO A 21 -1.77 25.57 17.49
CA PRO A 21 -2.18 25.68 16.10
C PRO A 21 -1.10 25.14 15.14
N ARG A 22 -1.55 24.34 14.16
CA ARG A 22 -0.75 23.92 13.00
C ARG A 22 -0.26 25.17 12.25
N ARG A 23 1.04 25.20 11.91
CA ARG A 23 1.61 26.17 10.97
C ARG A 23 0.84 26.09 9.64
N GLN A 24 0.23 27.19 9.22
CA GLN A 24 -0.34 27.34 7.90
C GLN A 24 0.80 27.32 6.87
N GLY A 25 0.82 26.29 6.03
CA GLY A 25 1.69 26.24 4.85
C GLY A 25 1.15 27.19 3.78
N LEU A 26 1.98 28.16 3.41
CA LEU A 26 1.76 29.09 2.30
C LEU A 26 1.62 28.30 0.99
N LEU A 27 0.56 28.54 0.21
CA LEU A 27 0.50 28.11 -1.18
C LEU A 27 1.57 28.86 -1.99
N LEU A 28 2.48 28.13 -2.63
CA LEU A 28 3.35 28.66 -3.67
C LEU A 28 3.01 28.01 -5.03
N PRO A 29 3.07 28.76 -6.13
CA PRO A 29 2.65 28.28 -7.45
C PRO A 29 3.69 27.34 -8.09
N PHE A 30 3.19 26.44 -8.93
CA PHE A 30 3.93 25.44 -9.70
C PHE A 30 5.07 26.06 -10.55
N PRO A 31 6.29 25.50 -10.54
CA PRO A 31 7.30 25.85 -11.53
C PRO A 31 7.18 24.97 -12.79
N SER A 32 7.32 25.64 -13.92
CA SER A 32 7.38 25.09 -15.27
C SER A 32 8.66 24.28 -15.55
N TYR A 33 8.52 23.23 -16.35
CA TYR A 33 9.59 22.38 -16.84
C TYR A 33 10.61 23.14 -17.70
N SER A 34 11.91 23.02 -17.40
CA SER A 34 12.98 23.14 -18.40
C SER A 34 14.31 22.47 -17.97
N SER A 35 14.83 21.64 -18.88
CA SER A 35 16.22 21.21 -19.14
C SER A 35 17.11 20.64 -18.01
N LEU A 36 17.44 19.35 -18.16
CA LEU A 36 18.58 18.62 -17.57
C LEU A 36 19.93 19.04 -18.19
N PRO A 37 21.04 19.01 -17.43
CA PRO A 37 22.36 18.75 -17.99
C PRO A 37 23.02 17.48 -17.46
N SER A 38 23.49 16.70 -18.44
CA SER A 38 24.57 15.71 -18.54
C SER A 38 25.30 15.16 -17.30
N SER A 39 25.43 13.83 -17.36
CA SER A 39 26.22 12.87 -16.58
C SER A 39 27.68 13.21 -16.26
N ASN A 40 28.09 12.91 -15.02
CA ASN A 40 29.49 12.61 -14.69
C ASN A 40 29.60 11.16 -14.15
N ARG A 41 30.33 10.32 -14.89
CA ARG A 41 30.63 8.92 -14.56
C ARG A 41 31.80 8.86 -13.57
N LEU A 42 31.57 8.34 -12.36
CA LEU A 42 32.63 7.91 -11.45
C LEU A 42 32.78 6.39 -11.53
N ARG A 43 33.93 5.93 -12.03
CA ARG A 43 34.32 4.51 -12.07
C ARG A 43 34.94 4.11 -10.73
N PHE A 44 34.39 3.10 -10.06
CA PHE A 44 35.07 2.39 -8.97
C PHE A 44 35.59 1.05 -9.48
N ARG A 45 36.89 0.78 -9.26
CA ARG A 45 37.53 -0.52 -9.51
C ARG A 45 37.28 -1.43 -8.30
N LEU A 46 36.70 -2.61 -8.51
CA LEU A 46 36.67 -3.69 -7.53
C LEU A 46 37.94 -4.56 -7.66
N HIS A 47 38.61 -4.80 -6.55
CA HIS A 47 39.57 -5.90 -6.40
C HIS A 47 38.82 -7.11 -5.81
N SER A 48 38.98 -8.27 -6.46
CA SER A 48 38.39 -9.56 -6.08
C SER A 48 39.26 -10.34 -5.09
N LEU A 49 38.64 -10.96 -4.09
CA LEU A 49 39.16 -12.15 -3.41
C LEU A 49 38.06 -13.25 -3.38
N PRO A 50 38.42 -14.54 -3.47
CA PRO A 50 37.48 -15.60 -3.87
C PRO A 50 36.88 -16.36 -2.68
N GLY A 51 35.65 -16.83 -2.83
CA GLY A 51 35.13 -18.00 -2.11
C GLY A 51 33.82 -17.82 -1.35
N ALA A 52 32.69 -17.73 -2.06
CA ALA A 52 31.39 -18.20 -1.59
C ALA A 52 30.47 -18.44 -2.80
N ALA A 53 29.80 -19.59 -2.83
CA ALA A 53 29.00 -20.07 -3.95
C ALA A 53 27.89 -19.06 -4.33
N SER A 54 27.90 -18.65 -5.60
CA SER A 54 26.93 -17.72 -6.17
C SER A 54 25.64 -18.46 -6.54
N MET A 55 24.58 -18.29 -5.75
CA MET A 55 23.26 -18.20 -6.34
C MET A 55 23.12 -16.77 -6.85
N SER A 56 23.12 -16.61 -8.17
CA SER A 56 22.95 -15.31 -8.82
C SER A 56 21.52 -14.83 -8.59
N ALA A 57 21.28 -14.13 -7.48
CA ALA A 57 20.16 -13.21 -7.38
C ALA A 57 20.45 -12.07 -8.35
N GLU A 58 19.80 -12.08 -9.52
CA GLU A 58 19.72 -10.86 -10.32
C GLU A 58 19.12 -9.78 -9.43
N ALA A 59 19.92 -8.76 -9.10
CA ALA A 59 19.49 -7.66 -8.25
C ALA A 59 18.31 -6.95 -8.94
N ARG A 60 17.09 -7.28 -8.51
CA ARG A 60 15.88 -6.63 -9.02
C ARG A 60 15.94 -5.16 -8.66
N VAL A 61 15.69 -4.31 -9.65
CA VAL A 61 15.57 -2.87 -9.43
C VAL A 61 14.45 -2.62 -8.42
N PRO A 62 14.67 -1.83 -7.36
CA PRO A 62 13.63 -1.52 -6.39
C PRO A 62 12.38 -0.96 -7.08
N VAL A 63 11.22 -1.54 -6.77
CA VAL A 63 9.94 -1.05 -7.28
C VAL A 63 9.63 0.27 -6.58
N ALA A 64 9.63 1.38 -7.32
CA ALA A 64 9.32 2.69 -6.76
C ALA A 64 7.84 2.77 -6.32
N PRO A 65 7.52 3.53 -5.25
CA PRO A 65 6.13 3.77 -4.90
C PRO A 65 5.41 4.51 -6.03
N PRO A 66 4.09 4.29 -6.21
CA PRO A 66 3.31 5.02 -7.21
C PRO A 66 3.37 6.54 -6.97
N ALA A 67 3.20 7.33 -8.02
CA ALA A 67 3.08 8.78 -7.88
C ALA A 67 1.70 9.15 -7.32
N HIS A 68 1.65 10.13 -6.41
CA HIS A 68 0.40 10.70 -5.91
C HIS A 68 0.60 12.19 -5.60
N PRO A 69 -0.31 13.09 -6.03
CA PRO A 69 -0.10 14.53 -5.95
C PRO A 69 -0.02 15.07 -4.51
N THR A 70 -0.73 14.44 -3.57
CA THR A 70 -0.86 14.92 -2.18
C THR A 70 -0.45 13.92 -1.11
N TYR A 71 0.08 12.75 -1.50
CA TYR A 71 0.40 11.71 -0.52
C TYR A 71 1.85 11.87 -0.06
N ASP A 72 2.04 12.03 1.24
CA ASP A 72 3.36 12.13 1.85
C ASP A 72 3.63 10.88 2.70
N LEU A 73 4.48 9.99 2.19
CA LEU A 73 4.89 8.78 2.91
C LEU A 73 5.56 9.11 4.24
N LYS A 74 6.34 10.19 4.31
CA LYS A 74 7.01 10.60 5.55
C LYS A 74 5.99 11.01 6.60
N ALA A 75 4.98 11.79 6.21
CA ALA A 75 3.90 12.19 7.12
C ALA A 75 3.09 10.98 7.63
N VAL A 76 2.87 9.95 6.80
CA VAL A 76 2.21 8.71 7.21
C VAL A 76 3.06 7.92 8.21
N ILE A 77 4.38 7.84 7.98
CA ILE A 77 5.32 7.22 8.93
C ILE A 77 5.32 7.99 10.25
N ASP A 78 5.41 9.32 10.20
CA ASP A 78 5.41 10.19 11.39
C ASP A 78 4.10 10.01 12.18
N LEU A 79 2.96 9.93 11.50
CA LEU A 79 1.67 9.68 12.14
C LEU A 79 1.62 8.30 12.81
N ALA A 80 2.10 7.24 12.14
CA ALA A 80 2.09 5.89 12.70
C ALA A 80 3.03 5.75 13.91
N LEU A 81 4.20 6.39 13.86
CA LEU A 81 5.13 6.44 15.00
C LEU A 81 4.53 7.23 16.17
N SER A 82 3.87 8.35 15.90
CA SER A 82 3.18 9.17 16.90
C SER A 82 1.98 8.44 17.52
N GLU A 83 1.24 7.67 16.73
CA GLU A 83 0.13 6.83 17.20
C GLU A 83 0.61 5.78 18.21
N ASP A 84 1.73 5.10 17.92
CA ASP A 84 2.23 3.99 18.74
C ASP A 84 3.03 4.46 19.96
N ALA A 85 3.87 5.49 19.81
CA ALA A 85 4.75 5.99 20.87
C ALA A 85 4.18 7.18 21.66
N GLY A 86 3.12 7.82 21.14
CA GLY A 86 2.53 9.04 21.69
C GLY A 86 3.38 10.30 21.45
N ASP A 87 2.70 11.42 21.23
CA ASP A 87 3.34 12.75 21.31
C ASP A 87 3.52 13.17 22.76
N ARG A 88 4.47 14.07 23.04
CA ARG A 88 4.61 14.74 24.35
C ARG A 88 3.31 15.46 24.71
N VAL A 89 2.49 14.84 25.58
CA VAL A 89 1.35 15.53 26.20
C VAL A 89 1.82 16.14 27.52
N LEU A 90 1.86 17.46 27.56
CA LEU A 90 1.92 18.20 28.82
C LEU A 90 0.55 18.07 29.49
N ILE A 91 0.44 17.28 30.55
CA ILE A 91 -0.75 17.26 31.38
C ILE A 91 -0.56 18.33 32.46
N PHE A 92 -1.37 19.38 32.40
CA PHE A 92 -1.49 20.34 33.49
C PHE A 92 -2.52 19.79 34.48
N GLN A 93 -2.07 19.36 35.66
CA GLN A 93 -2.96 19.04 36.76
C GLN A 93 -2.96 20.21 37.75
N TYR A 94 -4.16 20.66 38.12
CA TYR A 94 -4.37 21.56 39.25
C TYR A 94 -4.70 20.71 40.48
N GLU A 95 -3.72 20.50 41.34
CA GLU A 95 -3.98 20.19 42.75
C GLU A 95 -3.44 21.36 43.58
N SER A 96 -4.35 22.09 44.24
CA SER A 96 -4.05 23.21 45.17
C SER A 96 -3.16 24.34 44.61
N ASP A 97 -3.74 25.35 43.94
CA ASP A 97 -3.14 26.64 43.54
C ASP A 97 -1.72 26.64 42.91
N THR A 98 -1.19 25.46 42.58
CA THR A 98 0.11 25.23 41.96
C THR A 98 -0.12 24.48 40.65
N LEU A 99 0.51 24.99 39.60
CA LEU A 99 0.51 24.37 38.28
C LEU A 99 1.61 23.33 38.26
N ASP A 100 1.29 22.07 38.56
CA ASP A 100 2.24 20.99 38.37
C ASP A 100 2.26 20.61 36.88
N ILE A 101 3.40 20.85 36.24
CA ILE A 101 3.69 20.33 34.91
C ILE A 101 4.10 18.87 35.10
N ILE A 102 3.14 17.96 34.97
CA ILE A 102 3.45 16.52 34.94
C ILE A 102 3.93 16.22 33.51
N LEU A 103 5.25 16.18 33.36
CA LEU A 103 5.89 15.60 32.19
C LEU A 103 5.68 14.08 32.28
N THR A 104 4.60 13.57 31.68
CA THR A 104 4.51 12.14 31.43
C THR A 104 5.62 11.76 30.44
N PRO A 105 6.36 10.66 30.66
CA PRO A 105 7.29 10.17 29.67
C PRO A 105 6.52 9.83 28.39
N SER A 106 6.70 10.65 27.35
CA SER A 106 6.27 10.32 26.00
C SER A 106 7.24 9.32 25.38
N GLY A 107 6.73 8.36 24.63
CA GLY A 107 7.53 7.27 24.07
C GLY A 107 7.24 5.93 24.75
N ASP A 108 7.97 4.89 24.36
CA ASP A 108 7.83 3.55 24.92
C ASP A 108 8.29 3.51 26.39
N VAL A 109 7.32 3.63 27.30
CA VAL A 109 7.53 3.59 28.76
C VAL A 109 8.20 2.29 29.20
N SER A 110 7.91 1.17 28.54
CA SER A 110 8.51 -0.13 28.86
C SER A 110 9.99 -0.12 28.52
N CYS A 111 10.37 0.35 27.34
CA CYS A 111 11.78 0.51 26.96
C CYS A 111 12.51 1.50 27.86
N LEU A 112 11.88 2.63 28.19
CA LEU A 112 12.48 3.65 29.06
C LEU A 112 12.77 3.10 30.47
N ALA A 113 11.88 2.27 31.00
CA ALA A 113 11.99 1.67 32.33
C ALA A 113 12.96 0.48 32.38
N THR A 114 13.07 -0.31 31.32
CA THR A 114 13.75 -1.62 31.36
C THR A 114 15.11 -1.66 30.65
N ILE A 115 15.35 -0.78 29.68
CA ILE A 115 16.53 -0.82 28.82
C ILE A 115 17.31 0.47 29.02
N PRO A 116 18.59 0.47 29.41
CA PRO A 116 19.39 1.71 29.46
C PRO A 116 19.64 2.34 28.07
N SER A 117 19.88 3.65 28.02
CA SER A 117 19.98 4.41 26.76
C SER A 117 21.23 4.12 25.92
N ASP A 118 22.26 3.51 26.51
CA ASP A 118 23.54 3.18 25.89
C ASP A 118 23.61 1.74 25.33
N VAL A 119 22.57 0.94 25.58
CA VAL A 119 22.54 -0.46 25.13
C VAL A 119 22.39 -0.52 23.61
N LYS A 120 23.29 -1.27 22.99
CA LYS A 120 23.17 -1.65 21.57
C LYS A 120 22.65 -3.06 21.46
N ALA A 121 21.81 -3.28 20.46
CA ALA A 121 21.27 -4.58 20.12
C ALA A 121 21.36 -4.80 18.62
N GLU A 122 21.29 -6.08 18.25
CA GLU A 122 21.03 -6.50 16.89
C GLU A 122 19.70 -7.26 16.88
N ALA A 123 18.91 -7.04 15.84
CA ALA A 123 17.67 -7.76 15.63
C ALA A 123 17.58 -8.28 14.19
N THR A 124 16.96 -9.44 14.00
CA THR A 124 16.86 -10.14 12.72
C THR A 124 15.41 -10.30 12.31
N PHE A 125 15.09 -9.97 11.06
CA PHE A 125 13.80 -10.22 10.45
C PHE A 125 13.69 -11.69 10.02
N ILE A 126 12.60 -12.35 10.41
CA ILE A 126 12.35 -13.76 10.15
C ILE A 126 10.94 -13.93 9.58
N ALA A 127 10.84 -14.59 8.42
CA ALA A 127 9.55 -14.98 7.85
C ALA A 127 8.93 -16.12 8.69
N LYS A 128 7.67 -15.98 9.09
CA LYS A 128 6.95 -16.99 9.89
C LYS A 128 5.96 -17.82 9.07
N GLU A 129 5.69 -17.38 7.85
CA GLU A 129 4.89 -18.04 6.82
C GLU A 129 5.60 -17.88 5.45
N ASP A 130 5.19 -18.69 4.47
CA ASP A 130 5.67 -18.60 3.09
C ASP A 130 4.92 -17.48 2.34
N GLY A 131 5.62 -16.72 1.50
CA GLY A 131 4.98 -15.64 0.75
C GLY A 131 5.97 -14.75 0.00
N VAL A 132 5.49 -13.59 -0.44
CA VAL A 132 6.29 -12.55 -1.09
C VAL A 132 6.57 -11.43 -0.10
N VAL A 133 7.84 -11.10 0.11
CA VAL A 133 8.21 -9.98 0.99
C VAL A 133 7.95 -8.65 0.27
N ALA A 134 7.31 -7.72 0.98
CA ALA A 134 7.09 -6.36 0.52
C ALA A 134 7.11 -5.37 1.68
N GLY A 135 7.57 -4.16 1.41
CA GLY A 135 7.73 -3.08 2.39
C GLY A 135 9.14 -2.93 2.96
N ILE A 136 10.16 -3.57 2.36
CA ILE A 136 11.57 -3.39 2.73
C ILE A 136 11.99 -1.92 2.57
N SER A 137 11.65 -1.34 1.43
CA SER A 137 11.94 0.07 1.16
C SER A 137 11.24 1.02 2.16
N LEU A 138 10.03 0.66 2.60
CA LEU A 138 9.28 1.42 3.60
C LEU A 138 9.88 1.23 5.01
N ALA A 139 10.34 0.03 5.35
CA ALA A 139 11.03 -0.26 6.60
C ALA A 139 12.31 0.58 6.75
N ASP A 140 13.11 0.71 5.70
CA ASP A 140 14.28 1.59 5.68
C ASP A 140 13.91 3.04 5.99
N MET A 141 12.81 3.54 5.41
CA MET A 141 12.32 4.89 5.68
C MET A 141 11.91 5.06 7.15
N ILE A 142 11.22 4.06 7.74
CA ILE A 142 10.80 4.09 9.14
C ILE A 142 12.00 4.07 10.08
N PHE A 143 12.96 3.14 9.90
CA PHE A 143 14.15 3.08 10.74
C PHE A 143 14.97 4.38 10.66
N LYS A 144 15.13 4.93 9.46
CA LYS A 144 15.81 6.22 9.26
C LYS A 144 15.08 7.38 9.92
N GLN A 145 13.74 7.36 9.95
CA GLN A 145 12.93 8.39 10.60
C GLN A 145 13.05 8.31 12.13
N VAL A 146 13.13 7.11 12.69
CA VAL A 146 13.31 6.88 14.13
C VAL A 146 14.72 7.25 14.57
N ASP A 147 15.74 6.73 13.89
CA ASP A 147 17.15 6.99 14.20
C ASP A 147 18.05 6.74 12.99
N PRO A 148 18.59 7.79 12.35
CA PRO A 148 19.49 7.67 11.20
C PRO A 148 20.81 6.93 11.48
N SER A 149 21.15 6.66 12.74
CA SER A 149 22.35 5.91 13.13
C SER A 149 22.16 4.40 13.14
N LEU A 150 20.91 3.91 13.05
CA LEU A 150 20.59 2.50 12.89
C LEU A 150 21.17 1.98 11.57
N LYS A 151 21.82 0.82 11.63
CA LYS A 151 22.38 0.14 10.46
C LYS A 151 21.45 -0.99 10.08
N VAL A 152 20.81 -0.88 8.92
CA VAL A 152 19.93 -1.91 8.38
C VAL A 152 20.63 -2.60 7.21
N GLU A 153 20.59 -3.92 7.19
CA GLU A 153 21.13 -4.78 6.13
C GLU A 153 20.04 -5.76 5.69
N TRP A 154 19.77 -5.83 4.38
CA TRP A 154 18.77 -6.73 3.81
C TRP A 154 19.45 -7.81 2.97
N PHE A 155 18.96 -9.04 3.10
CA PHE A 155 19.41 -10.20 2.31
C PHE A 155 18.48 -10.50 1.15
N GLU A 156 17.25 -9.98 1.23
CA GLU A 156 16.22 -10.07 0.19
C GLU A 156 15.79 -8.66 -0.23
N SER A 157 15.07 -8.57 -1.35
CA SER A 157 14.50 -7.33 -1.89
C SER A 157 12.97 -7.44 -2.01
N ASP A 158 12.30 -6.30 -2.09
CA ASP A 158 10.85 -6.24 -2.34
C ASP A 158 10.50 -7.10 -3.58
N GLY A 159 9.55 -8.02 -3.42
CA GLY A 159 9.09 -8.93 -4.47
C GLY A 159 9.81 -10.28 -4.52
N ASN A 160 10.78 -10.54 -3.63
CA ASN A 160 11.34 -11.87 -3.46
C ASN A 160 10.37 -12.80 -2.72
N TYR A 161 10.44 -14.09 -3.05
CA TYR A 161 9.69 -15.12 -2.36
C TYR A 161 10.49 -15.61 -1.15
N VAL A 162 9.84 -15.68 0.01
CA VAL A 162 10.42 -16.12 1.28
C VAL A 162 9.68 -17.35 1.79
N HIS A 163 10.40 -18.24 2.47
CA HIS A 163 9.83 -19.41 3.13
C HIS A 163 9.94 -19.27 4.65
N LYS A 164 9.07 -19.96 5.37
CA LYS A 164 9.03 -19.96 6.83
C LYS A 164 10.39 -20.32 7.42
N GLY A 165 10.88 -19.46 8.30
CA GLY A 165 12.17 -19.57 8.97
C GLY A 165 13.30 -18.80 8.28
N LEU A 166 13.09 -18.29 7.06
CA LEU A 166 14.09 -17.50 6.34
C LEU A 166 14.37 -16.19 7.09
N GLN A 167 15.65 -15.91 7.32
CA GLN A 167 16.14 -14.63 7.80
C GLN A 167 16.45 -13.75 6.59
N PHE A 168 15.80 -12.59 6.48
CA PHE A 168 15.88 -11.78 5.25
C PHE A 168 16.38 -10.35 5.48
N GLY A 169 16.69 -10.00 6.72
CA GLY A 169 17.33 -8.73 7.05
C GLY A 169 17.73 -8.63 8.52
N ARG A 170 18.59 -7.67 8.84
CA ARG A 170 19.10 -7.38 10.18
C ARG A 170 19.16 -5.88 10.41
N VAL A 171 18.97 -5.48 11.66
CA VAL A 171 19.14 -4.09 12.12
C VAL A 171 20.03 -4.07 13.35
N TYR A 172 20.99 -3.15 13.38
CA TYR A 172 21.93 -2.95 14.48
C TYR A 172 21.97 -1.50 14.94
N GLY A 173 21.96 -1.26 16.24
CA GLY A 173 22.06 0.08 16.81
C GLY A 173 21.50 0.19 18.22
N CYS A 174 20.98 1.37 18.58
CA CYS A 174 20.36 1.61 19.88
C CYS A 174 19.16 0.67 20.11
N ALA A 175 19.19 -0.11 21.19
CA ALA A 175 18.17 -1.11 21.47
C ALA A 175 16.78 -0.49 21.65
N ARG A 176 16.68 0.63 22.36
CA ARG A 176 15.41 1.37 22.54
C ARG A 176 14.81 1.78 21.19
N ASN A 177 15.62 2.28 20.27
CA ASN A 177 15.15 2.78 18.98
C ASN A 177 14.73 1.65 18.04
N ILE A 178 15.41 0.49 18.11
CA ILE A 178 14.98 -0.71 17.38
C ILE A 178 13.59 -1.17 17.85
N ILE A 179 13.37 -1.23 19.17
CA ILE A 179 12.09 -1.70 19.74
C ILE A 179 10.95 -0.72 19.47
N VAL A 180 11.19 0.59 19.60
CA VAL A 180 10.20 1.62 19.25
C VAL A 180 9.76 1.52 17.78
N ALA A 181 10.69 1.19 16.87
CA ALA A 181 10.36 1.03 15.45
C ALA A 181 9.66 -0.32 15.14
N GLU A 182 9.84 -1.34 15.98
CA GLU A 182 9.51 -2.74 15.68
C GLU A 182 8.06 -2.90 15.21
N ARG A 183 7.09 -2.45 16.02
CA ARG A 183 5.68 -2.72 15.74
C ARG A 183 5.21 -1.99 14.50
N VAL A 184 5.63 -0.74 14.32
CA VAL A 184 5.30 0.08 13.14
C VAL A 184 5.86 -0.55 11.87
N VAL A 185 7.15 -0.93 11.87
CA VAL A 185 7.78 -1.61 10.73
C VAL A 185 7.07 -2.92 10.40
N LEU A 186 6.85 -3.79 11.40
CA LEU A 186 6.21 -5.08 11.19
C LEU A 186 4.78 -4.91 10.66
N ASN A 187 3.97 -4.02 11.22
CA ASN A 187 2.59 -3.82 10.76
C ASN A 187 2.51 -3.42 9.28
N PHE A 188 3.38 -2.51 8.83
CA PHE A 188 3.46 -2.14 7.42
C PHE A 188 3.95 -3.29 6.54
N MET A 189 5.09 -3.91 6.89
CA MET A 189 5.68 -5.00 6.11
C MET A 189 4.76 -6.21 6.02
N GLN A 190 4.15 -6.64 7.12
CA GLN A 190 3.25 -7.79 7.16
C GLN A 190 2.01 -7.56 6.28
N ARG A 191 1.42 -6.35 6.32
CA ARG A 191 0.29 -5.99 5.45
C ARG A 191 0.71 -5.97 3.99
N MET A 192 1.79 -5.26 3.65
CA MET A 192 2.28 -5.16 2.27
C MET A 192 2.63 -6.54 1.72
N SER A 193 3.32 -7.36 2.50
CA SER A 193 3.70 -8.73 2.12
C SER A 193 2.49 -9.62 1.92
N GLY A 194 1.44 -9.48 2.74
CA GLY A 194 0.17 -10.17 2.54
C GLY A 194 -0.50 -9.82 1.20
N ILE A 195 -0.54 -8.52 0.87
CA ILE A 195 -1.06 -8.03 -0.42
C ILE A 195 -0.22 -8.58 -1.58
N ALA A 196 1.11 -8.41 -1.52
CA ALA A 196 2.02 -8.85 -2.57
C ALA A 196 1.94 -10.35 -2.82
N THR A 197 1.80 -11.15 -1.75
CA THR A 197 1.65 -12.61 -1.83
C THR A 197 0.37 -12.99 -2.58
N MET A 198 -0.77 -12.39 -2.20
CA MET A 198 -2.06 -12.64 -2.84
C MET A 198 -2.06 -12.16 -4.30
N THR A 199 -1.50 -10.98 -4.55
CA THR A 199 -1.35 -10.44 -5.90
C THR A 199 -0.52 -11.37 -6.78
N LYS A 200 0.62 -11.88 -6.28
CA LYS A 200 1.48 -12.78 -7.05
C LYS A 200 0.74 -14.05 -7.47
N ALA A 201 0.04 -14.67 -6.53
CA ALA A 201 -0.77 -15.85 -6.82
C ALA A 201 -1.87 -15.57 -7.86
N MET A 202 -2.57 -14.44 -7.74
CA MET A 202 -3.61 -14.05 -8.70
C MET A 202 -3.03 -13.70 -10.07
N ALA A 203 -1.91 -12.97 -10.13
CA ALA A 203 -1.29 -12.56 -11.39
C ALA A 203 -0.77 -13.76 -12.17
N ASP A 204 -0.18 -14.74 -11.49
CA ASP A 204 0.28 -15.99 -12.11
C ASP A 204 -0.90 -16.80 -12.66
N ALA A 205 -2.03 -16.81 -11.95
CA ALA A 205 -3.25 -17.49 -12.39
C ALA A 205 -3.99 -16.78 -13.54
N ALA A 206 -3.97 -15.44 -13.55
CA ALA A 206 -4.68 -14.62 -14.53
C ALA A 206 -4.03 -14.61 -15.92
N HIS A 207 -2.77 -15.01 -16.03
CA HIS A 207 -2.00 -14.90 -17.27
C HIS A 207 -2.75 -15.56 -18.46
N PRO A 208 -2.84 -14.88 -19.63
CA PRO A 208 -2.11 -13.68 -20.04
C PRO A 208 -2.67 -12.34 -19.54
N ALA A 209 -3.84 -12.32 -18.90
CA ALA A 209 -4.42 -11.09 -18.36
C ALA A 209 -3.58 -10.54 -17.20
N CYS A 210 -3.61 -9.21 -17.03
CA CYS A 210 -2.95 -8.53 -15.92
C CYS A 210 -3.92 -8.32 -14.75
N ILE A 211 -3.48 -8.60 -13.53
CA ILE A 211 -4.27 -8.31 -12.33
C ILE A 211 -4.12 -6.85 -11.93
N LEU A 212 -5.25 -6.20 -11.64
CA LEU A 212 -5.36 -4.85 -11.14
C LEU A 212 -5.99 -4.84 -9.75
N GLU A 213 -5.54 -3.92 -8.90
CA GLU A 213 -6.25 -3.55 -7.67
C GLU A 213 -7.25 -2.42 -7.90
N THR A 214 -7.96 -2.02 -6.85
CA THR A 214 -9.03 -1.03 -6.95
C THR A 214 -8.81 0.14 -5.98
N ARG A 215 -9.79 1.05 -5.90
CA ARG A 215 -9.82 2.11 -4.86
C ARG A 215 -10.37 1.63 -3.51
N LYS A 216 -10.79 0.35 -3.40
CA LYS A 216 -11.20 -0.31 -2.15
C LYS A 216 -9.96 -0.69 -1.33
N THR A 217 -9.22 0.32 -0.91
CA THR A 217 -8.00 0.20 -0.11
C THR A 217 -8.30 0.57 1.34
N ALA A 218 -7.39 0.24 2.26
CA ALA A 218 -7.49 0.79 3.62
C ALA A 218 -7.45 2.33 3.57
N PRO A 219 -8.32 3.03 4.33
CA PRO A 219 -8.29 4.49 4.42
C PRO A 219 -6.91 5.00 4.85
N GLY A 220 -6.41 6.04 4.20
CA GLY A 220 -5.07 6.60 4.49
C GLY A 220 -3.89 5.77 3.95
N LEU A 221 -4.08 4.49 3.61
CA LEU A 221 -3.00 3.58 3.19
C LEU A 221 -3.01 3.23 1.70
N ARG A 222 -3.80 3.95 0.89
CA ARG A 222 -3.96 3.65 -0.54
C ARG A 222 -2.64 3.50 -1.30
N LEU A 223 -1.69 4.40 -1.06
CA LEU A 223 -0.40 4.37 -1.75
C LEU A 223 0.39 3.12 -1.37
N VAL A 224 0.43 2.80 -0.08
CA VAL A 224 1.12 1.63 0.48
C VAL A 224 0.50 0.33 -0.06
N ASP A 225 -0.83 0.23 -0.05
CA ASP A 225 -1.56 -0.92 -0.58
C ASP A 225 -1.29 -1.10 -2.08
N LYS A 226 -1.36 -0.03 -2.88
CA LYS A 226 -1.10 -0.09 -4.33
C LYS A 226 0.36 -0.38 -4.67
N TRP A 227 1.29 0.11 -3.85
CA TRP A 227 2.71 -0.21 -3.98
C TRP A 227 2.97 -1.70 -3.76
N ALA A 228 2.34 -2.30 -2.75
CA ALA A 228 2.43 -3.74 -2.51
C ALA A 228 1.89 -4.58 -3.67
N VAL A 229 0.83 -4.13 -4.35
CA VAL A 229 0.30 -4.79 -5.55
C VAL A 229 1.33 -4.75 -6.70
N LEU A 230 2.00 -3.61 -6.92
CA LEU A 230 3.08 -3.54 -7.93
C LEU A 230 4.22 -4.50 -7.60
N ILE A 231 4.62 -4.57 -6.32
CA ILE A 231 5.67 -5.48 -5.85
C ILE A 231 5.28 -6.94 -6.09
N GLY A 232 4.00 -7.29 -5.90
CA GLY A 232 3.44 -8.62 -6.17
C GLY A 232 3.31 -8.98 -7.65
N GLY A 233 3.64 -8.07 -8.57
CA GLY A 233 3.54 -8.30 -10.02
C GLY A 233 2.17 -7.96 -10.63
N GLY A 234 1.28 -7.32 -9.87
CA GLY A 234 0.08 -6.70 -10.42
C GLY A 234 0.39 -5.35 -11.08
N LYS A 235 -0.63 -4.69 -11.61
CA LYS A 235 -0.55 -3.34 -12.16
C LYS A 235 -1.53 -2.43 -11.47
N ASN A 236 -1.18 -1.17 -11.32
CA ASN A 236 -2.11 -0.22 -10.73
C ASN A 236 -3.23 0.17 -11.70
N HIS A 237 -4.46 0.08 -11.21
CA HIS A 237 -5.58 0.84 -11.76
C HIS A 237 -5.38 2.32 -11.40
N ARG A 238 -6.39 3.16 -11.58
CA ARG A 238 -6.36 4.55 -11.15
C ARG A 238 -6.11 4.69 -9.64
N ILE A 239 -5.14 5.52 -9.27
CA ILE A 239 -4.82 6.02 -7.93
C ILE A 239 -6.00 6.79 -7.33
N GLY A 240 -6.63 7.66 -8.12
CA GLY A 240 -7.55 8.68 -7.63
C GLY A 240 -8.84 8.82 -8.44
N LEU A 241 -9.54 9.94 -8.26
CA LEU A 241 -10.57 10.38 -9.20
C LEU A 241 -9.99 11.37 -10.24
N PHE A 242 -8.75 11.80 -10.05
CA PHE A 242 -8.11 12.90 -10.78
C PHE A 242 -7.22 12.43 -11.95
N ASP A 243 -6.96 11.13 -12.03
CA ASP A 243 -5.94 10.52 -12.90
C ASP A 243 -6.53 9.77 -14.11
N MET A 244 -7.79 9.36 -14.02
CA MET A 244 -8.49 8.71 -15.13
C MET A 244 -10.00 8.93 -15.03
N VAL A 245 -10.63 9.19 -16.18
CA VAL A 245 -12.09 9.24 -16.29
C VAL A 245 -12.62 7.81 -16.29
N MET A 246 -13.56 7.52 -15.40
CA MET A 246 -14.24 6.22 -15.34
C MET A 246 -15.74 6.47 -15.29
N ILE A 247 -16.42 6.17 -16.38
CA ILE A 247 -17.86 6.31 -16.51
C ILE A 247 -18.51 5.03 -15.97
N LYS A 248 -19.19 5.15 -14.84
CA LYS A 248 -19.96 4.06 -14.21
C LYS A 248 -21.45 4.13 -14.54
N ASP A 249 -22.18 3.07 -14.20
CA ASP A 249 -23.64 2.97 -14.25
C ASP A 249 -24.41 4.25 -13.87
N ASN A 250 -24.05 4.88 -12.75
CA ASN A 250 -24.71 6.08 -12.24
C ASN A 250 -24.48 7.29 -13.16
N HIS A 251 -23.29 7.40 -13.76
CA HIS A 251 -22.97 8.46 -14.71
C HIS A 251 -23.74 8.26 -16.01
N ILE A 252 -23.78 7.03 -16.52
CA ILE A 252 -24.54 6.66 -17.73
C ILE A 252 -26.02 6.98 -17.54
N SER A 253 -26.58 6.62 -16.38
CA SER A 253 -27.99 6.87 -16.06
C SER A 253 -28.33 8.36 -16.02
N VAL A 254 -27.48 9.15 -15.35
CA VAL A 254 -27.69 10.61 -15.21
C VAL A 254 -27.44 11.35 -16.53
N ALA A 255 -26.49 10.89 -17.34
CA ALA A 255 -26.20 11.46 -18.66
C ALA A 255 -27.25 11.12 -19.73
N GLY A 256 -28.20 10.22 -19.42
CA GLY A 256 -29.24 9.79 -20.35
C GLY A 256 -28.70 8.84 -21.44
N GLY A 257 -27.74 7.98 -21.10
CA GLY A 257 -27.22 6.93 -22.00
C GLY A 257 -25.70 6.97 -22.17
N ILE A 258 -25.14 5.84 -22.61
CA ILE A 258 -23.68 5.61 -22.71
C ILE A 258 -23.04 6.55 -23.74
N THR A 259 -23.69 6.74 -24.89
CA THR A 259 -23.26 7.64 -25.97
C THR A 259 -23.22 9.09 -25.51
N ASN A 260 -24.21 9.54 -24.74
CA ASN A 260 -24.27 10.90 -24.21
C ASN A 260 -23.19 11.16 -23.15
N ALA A 261 -22.93 10.17 -22.29
CA ALA A 261 -21.84 10.21 -21.32
C ALA A 261 -20.49 10.34 -22.03
N MET A 262 -20.22 9.51 -23.03
CA MET A 262 -18.98 9.57 -23.81
C MET A 262 -18.80 10.89 -24.54
N LYS A 263 -19.83 11.38 -25.21
CA LYS A 263 -19.81 12.68 -25.89
C LYS A 263 -19.46 13.83 -24.94
N SER A 264 -20.02 13.79 -23.74
CA SER A 264 -19.75 14.81 -22.71
C SER A 264 -18.31 14.74 -22.20
N VAL A 265 -17.75 13.54 -22.03
CA VAL A 265 -16.34 13.35 -21.66
C VAL A 265 -15.40 13.85 -22.74
N ASP A 266 -15.62 13.47 -24.00
CA ASP A 266 -14.76 13.90 -25.12
C ASP A 266 -14.78 15.43 -25.28
N GLN A 267 -15.95 16.07 -25.17
CA GLN A 267 -16.06 17.52 -25.19
C GLN A 267 -15.33 18.19 -24.01
N PHE A 268 -15.46 17.62 -22.81
CA PHE A 268 -14.81 18.13 -21.61
C PHE A 268 -13.28 18.05 -21.72
N LEU A 269 -12.74 16.90 -22.11
CA LEU A 269 -11.28 16.70 -22.23
C LEU A 269 -10.65 17.62 -23.27
N VAL A 270 -11.32 17.83 -24.41
CA VAL A 270 -10.87 18.80 -25.44
C VAL A 270 -10.90 20.24 -24.90
N LYS A 271 -12.00 20.62 -24.25
CA LYS A 271 -12.18 21.97 -23.70
C LYS A 271 -11.11 22.30 -22.65
N GLU A 272 -10.89 21.39 -21.71
CA GLU A 272 -9.92 21.56 -20.62
C GLU A 272 -8.47 21.22 -21.05
N LYS A 273 -8.28 20.78 -22.30
CA LYS A 273 -6.99 20.36 -22.87
C LYS A 273 -6.29 19.27 -22.03
N LEU A 274 -7.08 18.30 -21.56
CA LEU A 274 -6.63 17.19 -20.75
C LEU A 274 -6.43 15.94 -21.62
N ALA A 275 -5.32 15.23 -21.39
CA ALA A 275 -5.05 13.93 -22.00
C ALA A 275 -5.13 12.86 -20.90
N LEU A 276 -6.35 12.49 -20.52
CA LEU A 276 -6.61 11.45 -19.52
C LEU A 276 -7.16 10.20 -20.21
N PRO A 277 -6.77 8.98 -19.76
CA PRO A 277 -7.44 7.77 -20.21
C PRO A 277 -8.91 7.79 -19.81
N VAL A 278 -9.74 7.09 -20.60
CA VAL A 278 -11.18 6.99 -20.39
C VAL A 278 -11.59 5.52 -20.37
N GLU A 279 -12.21 5.13 -19.27
CA GLU A 279 -12.78 3.81 -19.08
C GLU A 279 -14.30 3.91 -18.94
N VAL A 280 -15.02 2.98 -19.56
CA VAL A 280 -16.48 2.93 -19.50
C VAL A 280 -16.95 1.57 -19.03
N GLU A 281 -17.82 1.58 -18.03
CA GLU A 281 -18.51 0.41 -17.52
C GLU A 281 -19.67 0.02 -18.43
N THR A 282 -19.68 -1.24 -18.85
CA THR A 282 -20.72 -1.85 -19.67
C THR A 282 -21.20 -3.13 -18.99
N ARG A 283 -22.51 -3.37 -19.03
CA ARG A 283 -23.19 -4.48 -18.35
C ARG A 283 -23.88 -5.43 -19.33
N THR A 284 -24.02 -5.02 -20.59
CA THR A 284 -24.68 -5.82 -21.63
C THR A 284 -23.90 -5.76 -22.94
N LEU A 285 -24.05 -6.79 -23.78
CA LEU A 285 -23.47 -6.79 -25.13
C LEU A 285 -23.99 -5.64 -26.00
N GLN A 286 -25.22 -5.15 -25.75
CA GLN A 286 -25.75 -4.02 -26.50
C GLN A 286 -25.03 -2.72 -26.14
N GLU A 287 -24.78 -2.48 -24.85
CA GLU A 287 -23.98 -1.31 -24.41
C GLU A 287 -22.56 -1.34 -25.01
N VAL A 288 -21.95 -2.53 -25.15
CA VAL A 288 -20.66 -2.68 -25.85
C VAL A 288 -20.78 -2.31 -27.33
N LYS A 289 -21.82 -2.77 -28.04
CA LYS A 289 -22.06 -2.41 -29.45
C LYS A 289 -22.23 -0.91 -29.63
N ASP A 290 -23.10 -0.28 -28.83
CA ASP A 290 -23.38 1.15 -28.89
C ASP A 290 -22.09 1.98 -28.69
N LEU A 291 -21.21 1.53 -27.78
CA LEU A 291 -19.93 2.17 -27.52
C LEU A 291 -18.94 2.00 -28.69
N LEU A 292 -18.88 0.81 -29.30
CA LEU A 292 -18.03 0.53 -30.46
C LEU A 292 -18.48 1.28 -31.72
N GLU A 293 -19.79 1.44 -31.92
CA GLU A 293 -20.38 2.27 -32.98
C GLU A 293 -20.02 3.74 -32.76
N TYR A 294 -20.24 4.27 -31.55
CA TYR A 294 -19.84 5.63 -31.21
C TYR A 294 -18.36 5.89 -31.49
N ALA A 295 -17.48 4.97 -31.07
CA ALA A 295 -16.05 5.08 -31.27
C ALA A 295 -15.58 4.90 -32.73
N ALA A 296 -16.40 4.27 -33.58
CA ALA A 296 -16.12 4.17 -35.01
C ALA A 296 -16.51 5.45 -35.77
N GLU A 297 -17.58 6.13 -35.32
CA GLU A 297 -18.11 7.34 -35.96
C GLU A 297 -17.46 8.63 -35.46
N ASN A 298 -16.85 8.62 -34.27
CA ASN A 298 -16.35 9.81 -33.59
C ASN A 298 -14.89 9.65 -33.18
N ASN A 299 -14.17 10.77 -33.11
CA ASN A 299 -12.84 10.79 -32.51
C ASN A 299 -12.97 10.78 -30.97
N THR A 300 -12.86 9.60 -30.37
CA THR A 300 -13.09 9.39 -28.94
C THR A 300 -11.80 9.20 -28.15
N SER A 301 -11.85 9.58 -26.87
CA SER A 301 -10.78 9.39 -25.89
C SER A 301 -10.87 8.02 -25.18
N LEU A 302 -11.81 7.16 -25.59
CA LEU A 302 -11.99 5.82 -25.03
C LEU A 302 -10.70 5.00 -25.11
N THR A 303 -10.21 4.52 -23.97
CA THR A 303 -9.03 3.65 -23.90
C THR A 303 -9.39 2.23 -23.47
N ARG A 304 -10.42 2.08 -22.63
CA ARG A 304 -10.75 0.81 -21.98
C ARG A 304 -12.26 0.61 -21.81
N ILE A 305 -12.70 -0.64 -21.96
CA ILE A 305 -14.08 -1.05 -21.70
C ILE A 305 -14.07 -2.00 -20.50
N MET A 306 -14.77 -1.61 -19.43
CA MET A 306 -15.03 -2.48 -18.28
C MET A 306 -16.28 -3.31 -18.57
N LEU A 307 -16.12 -4.63 -18.50
CA LEU A 307 -17.15 -5.65 -18.71
C LEU A 307 -17.65 -6.10 -17.33
N ASP A 308 -18.57 -5.33 -16.76
CA ASP A 308 -19.13 -5.62 -15.43
C ASP A 308 -20.30 -6.60 -15.54
N ASN A 309 -20.41 -7.48 -14.54
CA ASN A 309 -21.48 -8.48 -14.45
C ASN A 309 -21.63 -9.43 -15.68
N MET A 310 -20.57 -9.61 -16.48
CA MET A 310 -20.54 -10.57 -17.60
C MET A 310 -19.97 -11.95 -17.24
N VAL A 311 -19.67 -12.15 -15.95
CA VAL A 311 -19.26 -13.43 -15.37
C VAL A 311 -20.34 -13.86 -14.38
N VAL A 312 -20.97 -15.01 -14.64
CA VAL A 312 -22.12 -15.48 -13.85
C VAL A 312 -21.68 -16.62 -12.93
N PRO A 313 -21.83 -16.50 -11.60
CA PRO A 313 -21.56 -17.59 -10.68
C PRO A 313 -22.53 -18.76 -10.89
N LEU A 314 -21.99 -19.98 -10.86
CA LEU A 314 -22.74 -21.22 -10.93
C LEU A 314 -22.90 -21.83 -9.52
N GLY A 315 -23.99 -22.55 -9.28
CA GLY A 315 -24.32 -23.11 -7.95
C GLY A 315 -23.33 -24.15 -7.41
N ASN A 316 -22.40 -24.61 -8.25
CA ASN A 316 -21.32 -25.54 -7.91
C ASN A 316 -19.99 -24.84 -7.54
N GLY A 317 -19.98 -23.50 -7.45
CA GLY A 317 -18.77 -22.71 -7.19
C GLY A 317 -17.95 -22.39 -8.44
N ASP A 318 -18.43 -22.78 -9.62
CA ASP A 318 -17.82 -22.42 -10.90
C ASP A 318 -18.37 -21.09 -11.45
N ILE A 319 -17.85 -20.62 -12.58
CA ILE A 319 -18.29 -19.42 -13.28
C ILE A 319 -18.59 -19.70 -14.76
N ASP A 320 -19.63 -19.06 -15.27
CA ASP A 320 -19.91 -18.95 -16.70
C ASP A 320 -19.31 -17.64 -17.24
N VAL A 321 -18.50 -17.77 -18.28
CA VAL A 321 -17.79 -16.69 -18.95
C VAL A 321 -18.21 -16.54 -20.42
N SER A 322 -19.33 -17.15 -20.82
CA SER A 322 -19.78 -17.14 -22.23
C SER A 322 -20.06 -15.73 -22.72
N MET A 323 -20.81 -14.92 -21.96
CA MET A 323 -21.08 -13.53 -22.31
C MET A 323 -19.79 -12.69 -22.36
N LEU A 324 -18.84 -12.96 -21.46
CA LEU A 324 -17.55 -12.30 -21.44
C LEU A 324 -16.76 -12.59 -22.73
N LYS A 325 -16.74 -13.85 -23.18
CA LYS A 325 -16.08 -14.23 -24.44
C LYS A 325 -16.72 -13.54 -25.64
N ASP A 326 -18.05 -13.51 -25.71
CA ASP A 326 -18.76 -12.82 -26.78
C ASP A 326 -18.42 -11.32 -26.81
N ALA A 327 -18.30 -10.69 -25.64
CA ALA A 327 -17.91 -9.28 -25.53
C ALA A 327 -16.46 -9.03 -25.97
N VAL A 328 -15.52 -9.90 -25.56
CA VAL A 328 -14.11 -9.81 -25.95
C VAL A 328 -13.95 -10.00 -27.47
N GLU A 329 -14.65 -10.97 -28.05
CA GLU A 329 -14.65 -11.22 -29.49
C GLU A 329 -15.25 -10.03 -30.26
N LEU A 330 -16.33 -9.43 -29.76
CA LEU A 330 -16.94 -8.24 -30.34
C LEU A 330 -15.99 -7.03 -30.33
N ILE A 331 -15.22 -6.84 -29.25
CA ILE A 331 -14.23 -5.76 -29.14
C ILE A 331 -13.01 -6.02 -30.03
N ASN A 332 -12.66 -7.29 -30.25
CA ASN A 332 -11.62 -7.76 -31.18
C ASN A 332 -10.28 -6.99 -31.05
N GLY A 333 -9.86 -6.73 -29.81
CA GLY A 333 -8.60 -6.03 -29.51
C GLY A 333 -8.56 -4.54 -29.88
N ARG A 334 -9.69 -3.92 -30.25
CA ARG A 334 -9.74 -2.46 -30.55
C ARG A 334 -9.49 -1.58 -29.32
N PHE A 335 -9.89 -2.06 -28.15
CA PHE A 335 -9.74 -1.39 -26.86
C PHE A 335 -9.24 -2.38 -25.81
N GLU A 336 -8.60 -1.87 -24.76
CA GLU A 336 -8.30 -2.69 -23.59
C GLU A 336 -9.62 -3.16 -22.95
N THR A 337 -9.66 -4.40 -22.48
CA THR A 337 -10.82 -4.95 -21.75
C THR A 337 -10.46 -5.21 -20.31
N GLU A 338 -11.37 -4.85 -19.41
CA GLU A 338 -11.23 -5.11 -17.99
C GLU A 338 -12.46 -5.81 -17.46
N VAL A 339 -12.27 -6.86 -16.67
CA VAL A 339 -13.37 -7.49 -15.93
C VAL A 339 -13.27 -7.10 -14.48
N TRP A 340 -14.37 -6.60 -13.93
CA TRP A 340 -14.47 -6.32 -12.51
C TRP A 340 -14.97 -7.56 -11.77
N GLN A 341 -14.25 -7.96 -10.74
CA GLN A 341 -14.68 -9.02 -9.84
C GLN A 341 -15.10 -8.43 -8.49
N ALA A 342 -16.41 -8.46 -8.22
CA ALA A 342 -16.95 -8.13 -6.92
C ALA A 342 -16.52 -9.19 -5.89
N SER A 343 -16.21 -8.72 -4.69
CA SER A 343 -15.48 -9.36 -3.58
C SER A 343 -16.03 -10.67 -3.00
N GLY A 344 -16.97 -11.35 -3.65
CA GLY A 344 -17.59 -12.58 -3.16
C GLY A 344 -17.03 -13.88 -3.76
N ASN A 345 -16.56 -13.88 -5.02
CA ASN A 345 -16.30 -15.11 -5.79
C ASN A 345 -14.92 -15.18 -6.46
N VAL A 346 -13.94 -14.40 -5.97
CA VAL A 346 -12.59 -14.39 -6.55
C VAL A 346 -11.75 -15.50 -5.92
N THR A 347 -11.61 -16.62 -6.63
CA THR A 347 -10.68 -17.69 -6.33
C THR A 347 -9.61 -17.74 -7.41
N ILE A 348 -8.52 -18.46 -7.15
CA ILE A 348 -7.47 -18.68 -8.16
C ILE A 348 -8.05 -19.36 -9.41
N ASP A 349 -8.99 -20.28 -9.24
CA ASP A 349 -9.64 -21.00 -10.35
C ASP A 349 -10.55 -20.09 -11.17
N THR A 350 -11.32 -19.20 -10.53
CA THR A 350 -12.19 -18.26 -11.27
C THR A 350 -11.35 -17.23 -12.02
N VAL A 351 -10.28 -16.71 -11.40
CA VAL A 351 -9.33 -15.79 -12.05
C VAL A 351 -8.69 -16.42 -13.28
N LYS A 352 -8.27 -17.69 -13.19
CA LYS A 352 -7.70 -18.42 -14.33
C LYS A 352 -8.66 -18.51 -15.52
N LYS A 353 -9.90 -18.93 -15.26
CA LYS A 353 -10.93 -19.05 -16.31
C LYS A 353 -11.24 -17.71 -16.99
N ILE A 354 -11.22 -16.63 -16.22
CA ILE A 354 -11.41 -15.27 -16.75
C ILE A 354 -10.20 -14.89 -17.61
N GLY A 355 -8.97 -15.12 -17.15
CA GLY A 355 -7.75 -14.84 -17.89
C GLY A 355 -7.70 -15.55 -19.25
N GLU A 356 -8.20 -16.79 -19.30
CA GLU A 356 -8.30 -17.60 -20.53
C GLU A 356 -9.32 -17.06 -21.55
N THR A 357 -10.17 -16.09 -21.20
CA THR A 357 -11.11 -15.47 -22.15
C THR A 357 -10.46 -14.49 -23.12
N GLY A 358 -9.22 -14.07 -22.85
CA GLY A 358 -8.51 -13.07 -23.67
C GLY A 358 -8.72 -11.62 -23.20
N VAL A 359 -9.28 -11.41 -22.01
CA VAL A 359 -9.36 -10.06 -21.41
C VAL A 359 -7.97 -9.49 -21.12
N THR A 360 -7.83 -8.17 -21.22
CA THR A 360 -6.54 -7.51 -20.94
C THR A 360 -6.27 -7.43 -19.44
N TYR A 361 -7.30 -7.12 -18.64
CA TYR A 361 -7.19 -6.89 -17.21
C TYR A 361 -8.29 -7.58 -16.40
N ILE A 362 -7.95 -7.95 -15.17
CA ILE A 362 -8.89 -8.43 -14.16
C ILE A 362 -8.70 -7.57 -12.91
N SER A 363 -9.74 -6.85 -12.51
CA SER A 363 -9.74 -6.01 -11.31
C SER A 363 -10.33 -6.75 -10.11
N SER A 364 -9.57 -6.83 -9.02
CA SER A 364 -9.99 -7.47 -7.77
C SER A 364 -9.85 -6.53 -6.58
N GLY A 365 -10.97 -6.23 -5.93
CA GLY A 365 -10.97 -5.49 -4.67
C GLY A 365 -10.33 -6.26 -3.51
N ALA A 366 -10.45 -7.60 -3.55
CA ALA A 366 -10.04 -8.47 -2.44
C ALA A 366 -8.54 -8.32 -2.10
N LEU A 367 -7.72 -7.95 -3.10
CA LEU A 367 -6.29 -7.69 -2.94
C LEU A 367 -5.97 -6.67 -1.85
N THR A 368 -6.81 -5.65 -1.65
CA THR A 368 -6.48 -4.51 -0.77
C THR A 368 -7.44 -4.32 0.40
N HIS A 369 -8.71 -4.73 0.30
CA HIS A 369 -9.65 -4.63 1.42
C HIS A 369 -9.72 -5.88 2.30
N SER A 370 -9.37 -7.06 1.78
CA SER A 370 -9.46 -8.35 2.49
C SER A 370 -8.08 -9.00 2.65
N VAL A 371 -7.16 -8.25 3.24
CA VAL A 371 -5.75 -8.66 3.35
C VAL A 371 -5.56 -9.62 4.53
N LYS A 372 -5.05 -10.82 4.26
CA LYS A 372 -4.37 -11.63 5.28
C LYS A 372 -2.91 -11.19 5.34
N ALA A 373 -2.48 -10.60 6.45
CA ALA A 373 -1.09 -10.19 6.64
C ALA A 373 -0.16 -11.42 6.65
N LEU A 374 1.03 -11.29 6.06
CA LEU A 374 2.07 -12.33 6.11
C LEU A 374 2.74 -12.24 7.48
N ASP A 375 2.82 -13.35 8.23
CA ASP A 375 3.45 -13.33 9.55
C ASP A 375 4.98 -13.18 9.44
N ILE A 376 5.52 -12.18 10.13
CA ILE A 376 6.93 -11.78 10.13
C ILE A 376 7.29 -11.37 11.55
N SER A 377 8.44 -11.79 12.06
CA SER A 377 8.93 -11.37 13.38
C SER A 377 10.27 -10.65 13.26
N LEU A 378 10.50 -9.68 14.16
CA LEU A 378 11.82 -9.10 14.41
C LEU A 378 12.34 -9.67 15.73
N LYS A 379 13.43 -10.46 15.68
CA LYS A 379 13.98 -11.13 16.87
C LYS A 379 15.29 -10.48 17.29
N ILE A 380 15.34 -9.98 18.52
CA ILE A 380 16.57 -9.44 19.13
C ILE A 380 17.50 -10.59 19.51
N ASP A 381 18.78 -10.45 19.16
CA ASP A 381 19.85 -11.33 19.64
C ASP A 381 20.17 -11.01 21.12
N THR A 382 19.75 -11.93 21.99
CA THR A 382 19.93 -11.81 23.43
C THR A 382 21.35 -12.07 23.89
N GLU A 383 22.18 -12.78 23.10
CA GLU A 383 23.55 -13.09 23.50
C GLU A 383 24.44 -11.86 23.45
N LEU A 384 24.29 -11.04 22.40
CA LEU A 384 24.94 -9.74 22.31
C LEU A 384 24.46 -8.79 23.42
N ALA A 385 23.14 -8.78 23.69
CA ALA A 385 22.56 -7.97 24.77
C ALA A 385 23.12 -8.37 26.15
N LEU A 386 23.27 -9.67 26.41
CA LEU A 386 23.85 -10.20 27.65
C LEU A 386 25.34 -9.90 27.76
N GLN A 387 26.11 -9.97 26.67
CA GLN A 387 27.53 -9.59 26.69
C GLN A 387 27.73 -8.11 27.03
N VAL A 388 26.87 -7.23 26.50
CA VAL A 388 26.86 -5.80 26.86
C VAL A 388 26.46 -5.61 28.32
N GLY A 389 25.43 -6.34 28.79
CA GLY A 389 25.02 -6.35 30.20
C GLY A 389 26.15 -6.74 31.14
N ARG A 390 26.87 -7.83 30.84
CA ARG A 390 28.03 -8.29 31.63
C ARG A 390 29.17 -7.28 31.64
N ARG A 391 29.48 -6.63 30.51
CA ARG A 391 30.54 -5.59 30.42
C ARG A 391 30.20 -4.31 31.19
N THR A 392 28.91 -4.05 31.41
CA THR A 392 28.42 -2.86 32.11
C THR A 392 28.01 -3.14 33.56
N ASN A 393 28.29 -4.34 34.10
CA ASN A 393 27.84 -4.81 35.43
C ASN A 393 26.31 -4.74 35.64
N ARG A 394 25.54 -5.05 34.59
CA ARG A 394 24.07 -5.02 34.59
C ARG A 394 23.42 -6.40 34.52
N ALA A 395 24.20 -7.47 34.34
CA ALA A 395 23.73 -8.85 34.15
C ALA A 395 24.43 -9.83 35.08
#